data_AF-A0A1W9HIF7-F1
#
_entry.id   AF-A0A1W9HIF7-F1
#
_cell.length_a   1.000
_cell.length_b   1.000
_cell.length_c   1.000
_cell.angle_alpha   90.00
_cell.angle_beta   90.00
_cell.angle_gamma   90.00
#
_symmetry.space_group_name_H-M   'P 1'
#
loop_
_entity.id
_entity.type
_entity.pdbx_description
1 polymer ?
#
loop_
_entity_poly.entity_id
_entity_poly.type
_entity_poly.pdbx_seq_one_letter_code
_entity_poly.pdbx_strand_id
1 'polypeptide(L)'
;MSDYLRFYVRSLPKSGHGELTRIANHLRISTTMLSQILSGQRAFNTDQAFELSEYLQLTDIETDYLYLLVEVEKAGTHKNKNYFKKNRAYEIRIT
;
A
#
# COMPACT_ATOMS: atom_id res chain seq x y z
N MET A 1 0.26 4.90 1.60
CA MET A 1 -0.21 3.68 0.91
C MET A 1 -1.72 3.68 0.74
N SER A 2 -2.49 3.75 1.82
CA SER A 2 -3.96 3.81 1.84
C SER A 2 -4.57 4.77 0.81
N ASP A 3 -3.98 5.95 0.62
CA ASP A 3 -4.40 6.90 -0.44
C ASP A 3 -4.17 6.37 -1.86
N TYR A 4 -3.04 5.73 -2.10
CA TYR A 4 -2.74 5.07 -3.37
C TYR A 4 -3.75 3.96 -3.67
N LEU A 5 -4.04 3.10 -2.68
CA LEU A 5 -5.00 2.00 -2.88
C LEU A 5 -6.43 2.54 -3.10
N ARG A 6 -6.84 3.59 -2.39
CA ARG A 6 -8.13 4.28 -2.64
C ARG A 6 -8.19 4.86 -4.04
N PHE A 7 -7.10 5.48 -4.51
CA PHE A 7 -7.02 6.03 -5.85
C PHE A 7 -7.11 4.94 -6.91
N TYR A 8 -6.34 3.86 -6.76
CA TYR A 8 -6.39 2.69 -7.64
C TYR A 8 -7.83 2.13 -7.74
N VAL A 9 -8.47 1.82 -6.61
CA VAL A 9 -9.82 1.24 -6.60
C VAL A 9 -10.83 2.18 -7.27
N ARG A 10 -10.73 3.49 -7.04
CA ARG A 10 -11.62 4.48 -7.68
C ARG A 10 -11.39 4.61 -9.19
N SER A 11 -10.18 4.31 -9.67
CA SER A 11 -9.86 4.35 -11.11
C SER A 11 -10.46 3.17 -11.89
N LEU A 12 -10.88 2.11 -11.20
CA LEU A 12 -11.50 0.94 -11.83
C LEU A 12 -12.94 1.21 -12.27
N PRO A 13 -13.47 0.44 -13.25
CA PRO A 13 -14.87 0.54 -13.66
C PRO A 13 -15.84 0.46 -12.48
N LYS A 14 -16.92 1.24 -12.53
CA LYS A 14 -17.91 1.35 -11.44
C LYS A 14 -17.28 1.72 -10.09
N SER A 15 -16.19 2.51 -10.13
CA SER A 15 -15.44 2.94 -8.95
C SER A 15 -14.93 1.78 -8.08
N GLY A 16 -14.63 0.63 -8.72
CA GLY A 16 -14.08 -0.55 -8.03
C GLY A 16 -15.09 -1.28 -7.14
N HIS A 17 -16.39 -1.22 -7.45
CA HIS A 17 -17.40 -1.96 -6.71
C HIS A 17 -17.06 -3.47 -6.63
N GLY A 18 -16.94 -4.00 -5.42
CA GLY A 18 -16.56 -5.39 -5.15
C GLY A 18 -15.06 -5.66 -5.13
N GLU A 19 -14.22 -4.71 -5.56
CA GLU A 19 -12.77 -4.90 -5.65
C GLU A 19 -12.13 -5.03 -4.26
N LEU A 20 -12.55 -4.21 -3.30
CA LEU A 20 -12.05 -4.31 -1.92
C LEU A 20 -12.31 -5.69 -1.30
N THR A 21 -13.43 -6.32 -1.65
CA THR A 21 -13.72 -7.69 -1.20
C THR A 21 -12.76 -8.70 -1.83
N ARG A 22 -12.44 -8.55 -3.11
CA ARG A 22 -11.49 -9.43 -3.81
C ARG A 22 -10.08 -9.28 -3.25
N ILE A 23 -9.64 -8.05 -3.02
CA ILE A 23 -8.35 -7.76 -2.38
C ILE A 23 -8.31 -8.39 -0.98
N ALA A 24 -9.33 -8.17 -0.15
CA ALA A 24 -9.37 -8.74 1.20
C ALA A 24 -9.28 -10.28 1.17
N ASN A 25 -10.00 -10.93 0.25
CA ASN A 25 -9.94 -12.37 0.08
C ASN A 25 -8.56 -12.87 -0.38
N HIS A 26 -7.94 -12.18 -1.34
CA HIS A 26 -6.61 -12.52 -1.83
C HIS A 26 -5.56 -12.44 -0.73
N LEU A 27 -5.59 -11.34 0.04
CA LEU A 27 -4.70 -11.10 1.18
C LEU A 27 -5.07 -11.91 2.43
N ARG A 28 -6.13 -12.73 2.36
CA ARG A 28 -6.65 -13.54 3.48
C ARG A 28 -6.93 -12.72 4.75
N ILE A 29 -7.41 -11.49 4.57
CA ILE A 29 -7.83 -10.61 5.66
C ILE A 29 -9.33 -10.33 5.60
N SER A 30 -9.90 -9.87 6.73
CA SER A 30 -11.28 -9.40 6.72
C SER A 30 -11.43 -8.06 6.00
N THR A 31 -12.58 -7.83 5.38
CA THR A 31 -12.94 -6.52 4.81
C THR A 31 -12.94 -5.40 5.86
N THR A 32 -13.21 -5.73 7.13
CA THR A 32 -13.06 -4.82 8.27
C THR A 32 -11.59 -4.41 8.48
N MET A 33 -10.66 -5.37 8.46
CA MET A 33 -9.23 -5.09 8.57
C MET A 33 -8.76 -4.21 7.41
N LEU A 34 -9.17 -4.54 6.18
CA LEU A 34 -8.87 -3.71 5.01
C LEU A 34 -9.45 -2.30 5.16
N SER A 35 -10.67 -2.16 5.69
CA SER A 35 -11.27 -0.84 5.95
C SER A 35 -10.50 -0.02 7.00
N GLN A 36 -9.99 -0.68 8.04
CA GLN A 36 -9.13 -0.05 9.06
C GLN A 36 -7.77 0.37 8.49
N ILE A 37 -7.24 -0.39 7.54
CA ILE A 37 -6.02 -0.01 6.82
C ILE A 37 -6.31 1.21 5.97
N LEU A 38 -7.35 1.17 5.13
CA LEU A 38 -7.71 2.29 4.27
C LEU A 38 -7.98 3.57 5.06
N SER A 39 -8.51 3.50 6.28
CA SER A 39 -8.73 4.66 7.17
C SER A 39 -7.48 5.15 7.91
N GLY A 40 -6.34 4.48 7.74
CA GLY A 40 -5.08 4.81 8.39
C GLY A 40 -5.00 4.38 9.87
N GLN A 41 -5.97 3.63 10.38
CA GLN A 41 -5.95 3.09 11.74
C GLN A 41 -4.98 1.91 11.88
N ARG A 42 -4.77 1.18 10.78
CA ARG A 42 -3.79 0.10 10.66
C ARG A 42 -2.96 0.31 9.41
N ALA A 43 -1.86 -0.42 9.30
CA ALA A 43 -1.06 -0.50 8.09
C ALA A 43 -0.94 -1.97 7.67
N PHE A 44 -0.66 -2.20 6.39
CA PHE A 44 -0.23 -3.52 5.94
C PHE A 44 1.09 -3.91 6.61
N ASN A 45 1.27 -5.22 6.83
CA ASN A 45 2.59 -5.76 7.09
C ASN A 45 3.33 -6.03 5.76
N THR A 46 4.58 -6.47 5.84
CA THR A 46 5.41 -6.70 4.64
C THR A 46 4.84 -7.79 3.75
N ASP A 47 4.40 -8.92 4.31
CA ASP A 47 3.85 -10.04 3.52
C ASP A 47 2.56 -9.64 2.79
N GLN A 48 1.67 -8.91 3.47
CA GLN A 48 0.45 -8.37 2.85
C GLN A 48 0.75 -7.33 1.77
N ALA A 49 1.82 -6.56 1.92
CA ALA A 49 2.24 -5.62 0.89
C ALA A 49 2.79 -6.37 -0.34
N PHE A 50 3.50 -7.48 -0.15
CA PHE A 50 3.95 -8.35 -1.23
C PHE A 50 2.79 -9.03 -1.96
N GLU A 51 1.89 -9.68 -1.22
CA GLU A 51 0.71 -10.33 -1.81
C GLU A 51 -0.15 -9.30 -2.57
N LEU A 52 -0.21 -8.05 -2.07
CA LEU A 52 -0.91 -6.98 -2.78
C LEU A 52 -0.18 -6.56 -4.05
N SER A 53 1.15 -6.52 -4.07
CA SER A 53 1.90 -6.21 -5.30
C SER A 53 1.71 -7.30 -6.36
N GLU A 54 1.66 -8.57 -5.95
CA GLU A 54 1.32 -9.69 -6.84
C GLU A 54 -0.11 -9.57 -7.38
N TYR A 55 -1.09 -9.28 -6.51
CA TYR A 55 -2.49 -9.08 -6.92
C TYR A 55 -2.65 -7.96 -7.95
N LEU A 56 -1.95 -6.84 -7.73
CA LEU A 56 -1.99 -5.68 -8.60
C LEU A 56 -1.08 -5.82 -9.83
N GLN A 57 -0.31 -6.90 -9.93
CA GLN A 57 0.66 -7.16 -11.01
C GLN A 57 1.67 -6.02 -11.19
N LEU A 58 2.15 -5.49 -10.06
CA LEU A 58 3.12 -4.40 -10.06
C LEU A 58 4.48 -4.88 -10.58
N THR A 59 5.19 -4.00 -11.28
CA THR A 59 6.61 -4.19 -11.60
C THR A 59 7.48 -4.13 -10.35
N ASP A 60 8.75 -4.53 -10.44
CA ASP A 60 9.70 -4.48 -9.33
C ASP A 60 9.81 -3.07 -8.73
N ILE A 61 9.89 -2.05 -9.59
CA ILE A 61 9.99 -0.64 -9.17
C ILE A 61 8.71 -0.18 -8.47
N GLU A 62 7.54 -0.55 -8.99
CA GLU A 62 6.25 -0.22 -8.37
C GLU A 62 6.05 -0.96 -7.04
N THR A 63 6.54 -2.20 -6.95
CA THR A 63 6.55 -3.00 -5.71
C THR A 63 7.42 -2.35 -4.64
N ASP A 64 8.63 -1.90 -5.00
CA ASP A 64 9.49 -1.13 -4.11
C ASP A 64 8.85 0.19 -3.64
N TYR A 65 8.15 0.85 -4.55
CA TYR A 65 7.40 2.05 -4.22
C TYR A 65 6.23 1.75 -3.27
N LEU A 66 5.50 0.65 -3.49
CA LEU A 66 4.43 0.19 -2.60
C LEU A 66 4.95 -0.06 -1.19
N TYR A 67 6.08 -0.77 -1.06
CA TYR A 67 6.72 -1.00 0.23
C TYR A 67 7.11 0.28 0.94
N LEU A 68 7.69 1.24 0.20
CA LEU A 68 8.01 2.55 0.76
C LEU A 68 6.76 3.24 1.32
N LEU A 69 5.64 3.18 0.60
CA LEU A 69 4.39 3.77 1.06
C LEU A 69 3.85 3.09 2.32
N VAL A 70 4.08 1.78 2.48
CA VAL A 70 3.69 1.00 3.67
C VAL A 70 4.58 1.37 4.87
N GLU A 71 5.89 1.47 4.69
CA GLU A 71 6.83 1.89 5.75
C GLU A 71 6.55 3.31 6.22
N VAL A 72 6.23 4.23 5.30
CA VAL A 72 5.81 5.59 5.66
C VAL A 72 4.51 5.61 6.49
N GLU A 73 3.59 4.69 6.24
CA GLU A 73 2.37 4.55 7.05
C GLU A 73 2.62 3.94 8.42
N LYS A 74 3.48 2.91 8.50
CA LYS A 74 3.89 2.29 9.77
C LYS A 74 4.67 3.24 10.65
N ALA A 75 5.42 4.18 10.08
CA ALA A 75 6.22 5.14 10.82
C ALA A 75 5.35 6.05 11.72
N GLY A 76 5.33 5.78 13.03
CA GLY A 76 4.51 6.51 14.00
C GLY A 76 4.97 7.95 14.31
N THR A 77 6.21 8.33 13.98
CA THR A 77 6.75 9.68 14.28
C THR A 77 7.02 10.48 13.00
N HIS A 78 6.85 11.81 13.08
CA HIS A 78 7.18 12.71 11.98
C HIS A 78 8.64 12.60 11.51
N LYS A 79 9.57 12.40 12.45
CA LYS A 79 11.00 12.19 12.13
C LYS A 79 11.21 10.92 11.29
N ASN A 80 10.55 9.82 11.66
CA ASN A 80 10.68 8.55 10.95
C ASN A 80 10.02 8.61 9.56
N LYS A 81 8.85 9.25 9.43
CA LYS A 81 8.21 9.51 8.13
C LYS A 81 9.13 10.30 7.19
N ASN A 82 9.81 11.33 7.70
CA ASN A 82 10.74 12.14 6.92
C ASN A 82 12.01 11.37 6.52
N TYR A 83 12.49 10.48 7.37
CA TYR A 83 13.62 9.60 7.07
C TYR A 83 13.33 8.72 5.84
N PHE A 84 12.19 8.02 5.83
CA PHE A 84 11.81 7.17 4.69
C PHE A 84 11.61 7.96 3.40
N LYS A 85 10.94 9.12 3.48
CA LYS A 85 10.76 10.01 2.33
C LYS A 85 12.08 10.51 1.74
N LYS A 86 13.09 10.75 2.59
CA LYS A 86 14.39 11.27 2.17
C LYS A 86 15.30 10.18 1.61
N ASN A 87 15.45 9.04 2.29
CA ASN A 87 16.46 8.04 1.91
C ASN A 87 16.14 7.28 0.63
N ARG A 88 14.88 6.90 0.39
CA ARG A 88 14.53 6.18 -0.84
C ARG A 88 14.45 7.06 -2.09
N ALA A 89 14.33 8.39 -1.91
CA ALA A 89 14.51 9.33 -3.02
C ALA A 89 15.96 9.36 -3.54
N TYR A 90 16.95 8.95 -2.74
CA TYR A 90 18.33 8.78 -3.20
C TYR A 90 18.53 7.45 -3.93
N GLU A 91 17.95 6.35 -3.44
CA GLU A 91 18.09 5.03 -4.10
C GLU A 91 17.45 5.01 -5.50
N ILE A 92 16.25 5.60 -5.67
CA ILE A 92 15.56 5.69 -6.98
C ILE A 92 16.31 6.58 -7.98
N ARG A 93 17.20 7.48 -7.51
CA ARG A 93 17.98 8.39 -8.38
C ARG A 93 19.32 7.80 -8.86
N ILE A 94 19.74 6.67 -8.30
CA ILE A 94 21.06 6.08 -8.56
C ILE A 94 20.95 4.82 -9.46
N THR A 95 19.73 4.33 -9.70
CA THR A 95 19.42 3.23 -10.62
C THR A 95 18.86 3.78 -11.93
#